data_AF-A0A1H9U6Y4-F1
#
_entry.id   AF-A0A1H9U6Y4-F1
#
_cell.length_a   1.000
_cell.length_b   1.000
_cell.length_c   1.000
_cell.angle_alpha   90.00
_cell.angle_beta   90.00
_cell.angle_gamma   90.00
#
_symmetry.space_group_name_H-M   'P 1'
#
loop_
_entity.id
_entity.type
_entity.pdbx_description
1 polymer ?
#
loop_
_entity_poly.entity_id
_entity_poly.type
_entity_poly.pdbx_seq_one_letter_code
_entity_poly.pdbx_strand_id
1 'polypeptide(L)'
;MKNIRFYEAEKYNSDDYEKIEDMIYKTIDKKSYGEYLSLEGCSDTELVSKLLKTDEWVQGTGDLFTEYLILTYDGKRYYREIDNVGTDDDIVFTDIHDPSEQNIIYVTSIIYEPEPELEENEPSESFISQYPLEDILDEFFVYCEDMYEKENESDKNHSYVEFASEKIDDIKKLLSIIGKHVYNKQEGEYVYLKIE
;
A
#
# COMPACT_ATOMS: atom_id res chain seq x y z
N MET A 1 -10.71 -14.09 -13.66
CA MET A 1 -9.42 -13.59 -14.15
C MET A 1 -8.69 -14.76 -14.78
N LYS A 2 -8.63 -14.82 -16.11
CA LYS A 2 -7.93 -15.90 -16.83
C LYS A 2 -6.78 -15.35 -17.66
N ASN A 3 -5.96 -16.26 -18.19
CA ASN A 3 -4.81 -15.94 -19.03
C ASN A 3 -3.88 -14.89 -18.38
N ILE A 4 -3.72 -14.99 -17.05
CA ILE A 4 -2.95 -14.05 -16.25
C ILE A 4 -1.48 -14.12 -16.65
N ARG A 5 -0.91 -12.97 -17.01
CA ARG A 5 0.47 -12.83 -17.46
C ARG A 5 1.12 -11.64 -16.77
N PHE A 6 2.45 -11.65 -16.73
CA PHE A 6 3.20 -10.49 -16.31
C PHE A 6 3.03 -9.35 -17.30
N TYR A 7 2.79 -8.16 -16.79
CA TYR A 7 2.76 -6.92 -17.55
C TYR A 7 4.01 -6.11 -17.25
N GLU A 8 4.91 -6.00 -18.23
CA GLU A 8 6.09 -5.14 -18.11
C GLU A 8 5.70 -3.69 -18.40
N ALA A 9 5.22 -3.00 -17.36
CA ALA A 9 4.77 -1.61 -17.48
C ALA A 9 5.91 -0.68 -17.90
N GLU A 10 5.63 0.29 -18.78
CA GLU A 10 6.66 1.20 -19.29
C GLU A 10 7.38 1.96 -18.16
N LYS A 11 6.65 2.28 -17.07
CA LYS A 11 7.17 3.00 -15.90
C LYS A 11 8.32 2.28 -15.19
N TYR A 12 8.42 0.95 -15.33
CA TYR A 12 9.52 0.17 -14.78
C TYR A 12 10.88 0.46 -15.44
N ASN A 13 10.90 1.14 -16.59
CA ASN A 13 12.14 1.58 -17.24
C ASN A 13 12.66 2.93 -16.71
N SER A 14 11.95 3.57 -15.77
CA SER A 14 12.39 4.83 -15.17
C SER A 14 13.33 4.61 -13.99
N ASP A 15 14.07 5.67 -13.61
CA ASP A 15 14.99 5.63 -12.46
C ASP A 15 14.27 5.48 -11.10
N ASP A 16 12.94 5.56 -11.08
CA ASP A 16 12.11 5.36 -9.89
C ASP A 16 11.94 3.88 -9.51
N TYR A 17 12.29 2.95 -10.40
CA TYR A 17 12.12 1.52 -10.20
C TYR A 17 13.44 0.76 -10.34
N GLU A 18 13.71 -0.15 -9.40
CA GLU A 18 14.87 -1.04 -9.41
C GLU A 18 14.38 -2.48 -9.61
N LYS A 19 14.79 -3.16 -10.69
CA LYS A 19 14.47 -4.58 -10.89
C LYS A 19 15.26 -5.44 -9.90
N ILE A 20 14.57 -6.12 -8.97
CA ILE A 20 15.20 -6.95 -7.94
C ILE A 20 15.24 -8.41 -8.35
N GLU A 21 14.14 -8.91 -8.90
CA GLU A 21 14.00 -10.28 -9.40
C GLU A 21 13.21 -10.29 -10.71
N ASP A 22 13.05 -11.46 -11.32
CA ASP A 22 12.18 -11.55 -12.49
C ASP A 22 10.75 -11.14 -12.12
N MET A 23 10.15 -10.25 -12.90
CA MET A 23 8.81 -9.66 -12.68
C MET A 23 8.64 -8.79 -11.43
N ILE A 24 9.66 -8.64 -10.57
CA ILE A 24 9.57 -7.89 -9.32
C ILE A 24 10.47 -6.65 -9.35
N TYR A 25 9.85 -5.50 -9.07
CA TYR A 25 10.53 -4.22 -8.98
C TYR A 25 10.41 -3.67 -7.57
N LYS A 26 11.38 -2.86 -7.18
CA LYS A 26 11.39 -2.11 -5.93
C LYS A 26 11.24 -0.64 -6.26
N THR A 27 10.43 0.07 -5.50
CA THR A 27 10.26 1.52 -5.62
C THR A 27 10.01 2.13 -4.24
N ILE A 28 9.85 3.45 -4.21
CA ILE A 28 9.47 4.20 -3.02
C ILE A 28 7.97 4.47 -3.13
N ASP A 29 7.21 4.07 -2.12
CA ASP A 29 5.80 4.42 -1.99
C ASP A 29 5.69 5.96 -1.89
N LYS A 30 5.08 6.56 -2.91
CA LYS A 30 4.94 8.01 -3.04
C LYS A 30 3.66 8.54 -2.39
N LYS A 31 2.94 7.75 -1.57
CA LYS A 31 1.75 8.21 -0.82
C LYS A 31 1.96 9.62 -0.26
N SER A 32 1.00 10.48 -0.55
CA SER A 32 1.11 11.92 -0.41
C SER A 32 1.33 12.31 1.05
N TYR A 33 2.57 12.68 1.37
CA TYR A 33 2.94 13.20 2.67
C TYR A 33 2.05 14.40 3.06
N GLY A 34 1.42 14.32 4.23
CA GLY A 34 0.55 15.38 4.78
C GLY A 34 -0.94 15.21 4.51
N GLU A 35 -1.35 14.17 3.78
CA GLU A 35 -2.78 13.82 3.64
C GLU A 35 -3.26 12.88 4.76
N TYR A 36 -2.34 12.12 5.36
CA TYR A 36 -2.62 11.16 6.42
C TYR A 36 -1.55 11.24 7.51
N LEU A 37 -1.95 11.00 8.76
CA LEU A 37 -1.07 10.87 9.91
C LEU A 37 -1.39 9.53 10.57
N SER A 38 -0.41 8.63 10.60
CA SER A 38 -0.55 7.33 11.27
C SER A 38 0.54 7.21 12.31
N LEU A 39 0.13 7.22 13.58
CA LEU A 39 1.03 7.35 14.72
C LEU A 39 1.24 6.00 15.39
N GLU A 40 2.50 5.70 15.70
CA GLU A 40 2.86 4.63 16.62
C GLU A 40 3.65 5.18 17.81
N GLY A 41 3.51 4.56 18.97
CA GLY A 41 4.25 4.95 20.16
C GLY A 41 5.75 4.69 19.97
N CYS A 42 6.57 5.71 20.24
CA CYS A 42 8.02 5.58 20.15
C CYS A 42 8.53 4.53 21.16
N SER A 43 9.17 3.48 20.66
CA SER A 43 9.63 2.34 21.47
C SER A 43 10.97 2.59 22.19
N ASP A 44 11.73 3.61 21.78
CA ASP A 44 12.99 3.99 22.42
C ASP A 44 12.75 4.78 23.71
N THR A 45 12.70 4.07 24.83
CA THR A 45 12.39 4.65 26.14
C THR A 45 13.40 5.70 26.63
N GLU A 46 14.68 5.60 26.24
CA GLU A 46 15.70 6.58 26.61
C GLU A 46 15.50 7.88 25.84
N LEU A 47 15.23 7.76 24.54
CA LEU A 47 14.88 8.89 23.68
C LEU A 47 13.57 9.55 24.15
N VAL A 48 12.51 8.78 24.39
CA VAL A 48 11.23 9.30 24.91
C VAL A 48 11.45 10.11 26.18
N SER A 49 12.20 9.57 27.15
CA SER A 49 12.53 10.26 28.40
C SER A 49 13.29 11.57 28.20
N LYS A 50 14.06 11.69 27.12
CA LYS A 50 14.75 12.91 26.72
C LYS A 50 13.80 13.91 26.05
N LEU A 51 12.98 13.46 25.11
CA LEU A 51 12.06 14.31 24.35
C LEU A 51 10.94 14.88 25.23
N LEU A 52 10.46 14.14 26.23
CA LEU A 52 9.45 14.64 27.18
C LEU A 52 9.97 15.79 28.06
N LYS A 53 11.30 15.96 28.20
CA LYS A 53 11.92 17.00 29.05
C LYS A 53 12.29 18.26 28.29
N THR A 54 12.15 18.28 26.96
CA THR A 54 12.43 19.49 26.17
C THR A 54 11.20 20.39 26.13
N ASP A 55 11.43 21.70 26.10
CA ASP A 55 10.40 22.72 25.90
C ASP A 55 10.28 23.16 24.42
N GLU A 56 10.98 22.46 23.51
CA GLU A 56 11.05 22.78 22.07
C GLU A 56 9.82 22.32 21.27
N TRP A 57 8.82 21.74 21.93
CA TRP A 57 7.57 21.32 21.30
C TRP A 57 6.76 22.51 20.80
N VAL A 58 6.31 22.45 19.54
CA VAL A 58 5.52 23.52 18.92
C VAL A 58 4.17 22.96 18.48
N GLN A 59 3.08 23.68 18.72
CA GLN A 59 1.77 23.27 18.23
C GLN A 59 1.76 23.16 16.71
N GLY A 60 1.24 22.04 16.20
CA GLY A 60 1.08 21.79 14.79
C GLY A 60 0.10 22.75 14.12
N THR A 61 0.27 22.94 12.82
CA THR A 61 -0.56 23.84 12.00
C THR A 61 -1.23 23.07 10.87
N GLY A 62 -2.45 23.49 10.51
CA GLY A 62 -3.28 22.80 9.51
C GLY A 62 -4.24 21.80 10.17
N ASP A 63 -5.34 21.49 9.48
CA ASP A 63 -6.49 20.76 10.06
C ASP A 63 -6.11 19.42 10.69
N LEU A 64 -5.08 18.75 10.14
CA LEU A 64 -4.58 17.45 10.62
C LEU A 64 -3.78 17.53 11.93
N PHE A 65 -3.18 18.68 12.24
CA PHE A 65 -2.15 18.79 13.29
C PHE A 65 -2.52 19.72 14.45
N THR A 66 -3.74 20.28 14.45
CA THR A 66 -4.16 21.26 15.47
C THR A 66 -4.19 20.70 16.89
N GLU A 67 -4.42 19.39 17.03
CA GLU A 67 -4.49 18.65 18.30
C GLU A 67 -3.11 18.11 18.77
N TYR A 68 -2.05 18.36 17.99
CA TYR A 68 -0.72 17.81 18.25
C TYR A 68 0.33 18.88 18.55
N LEU A 69 1.23 18.57 19.47
CA LEU A 69 2.54 19.19 19.57
C LEU A 69 3.53 18.40 18.70
N ILE A 70 4.35 19.12 17.95
CA ILE A 70 5.34 18.58 17.03
C ILE A 70 6.74 19.00 17.48
N LEU A 71 7.66 18.05 17.49
CA LEU A 71 9.09 18.26 17.72
C LEU A 71 9.87 17.66 16.56
N THR A 72 10.82 18.42 16.01
CA THR A 72 11.81 17.87 15.07
C THR A 72 13.11 17.63 15.84
N TYR A 73 13.55 16.38 15.90
CA TYR A 73 14.76 15.98 16.59
C TYR A 73 15.55 15.01 15.70
N ASP A 74 16.82 15.32 15.46
CA ASP A 74 17.72 14.56 14.59
C ASP A 74 17.16 14.27 13.17
N GLY A 75 16.41 15.23 12.62
CA GLY A 75 15.80 15.12 11.29
C GLY A 75 14.46 14.36 11.25
N LYS A 76 14.07 13.70 12.35
CA LYS A 76 12.79 12.99 12.51
C LYS A 76 11.75 13.86 13.23
N ARG A 77 10.47 13.70 12.87
CA ARG A 77 9.35 14.35 13.58
C ARG A 77 8.75 13.42 14.63
N TYR A 78 8.41 14.02 15.76
CA TYR A 78 7.73 13.38 16.88
C TYR A 78 6.48 14.18 17.22
N TYR A 79 5.47 13.48 17.73
CA TYR A 79 4.16 14.03 18.00
C TYR A 79 3.73 13.71 19.43
N ARG A 80 2.98 14.62 20.06
CA ARG A 80 2.30 14.42 21.33
C ARG A 80 0.90 15.03 21.23
N GLU A 81 -0.10 14.38 21.81
CA GLU A 81 -1.44 14.96 21.89
C GLU A 81 -1.44 16.08 22.94
N ILE A 82 -1.96 17.25 22.57
CA ILE A 82 -1.96 18.45 23.43
C ILE A 82 -2.69 18.17 24.75
N ASP A 83 -3.82 17.45 24.68
CA ASP A 83 -4.67 17.20 25.84
C ASP A 83 -4.08 16.18 26.83
N ASN A 84 -3.09 15.38 26.41
CA ASN A 84 -2.45 14.37 27.25
C ASN A 84 -1.13 14.86 27.89
N VAL A 85 -0.68 16.07 27.57
CA VAL A 85 0.58 16.59 28.10
C VAL A 85 0.57 16.62 29.64
N GLY A 86 1.51 15.91 30.25
CA GLY A 86 1.67 15.81 31.70
C GLY A 86 0.72 14.82 32.40
N THR A 87 -0.04 14.03 31.67
CA THR A 87 -0.84 12.91 32.20
C THR A 87 -0.08 11.58 32.07
N ASP A 88 -0.66 10.49 32.58
CA ASP A 88 -0.10 9.14 32.38
C ASP A 88 -0.20 8.67 30.90
N ASP A 89 -0.97 9.39 30.07
CA ASP A 89 -1.18 9.12 28.64
C ASP A 89 -0.31 10.03 27.75
N ASP A 90 0.67 10.74 28.31
CA ASP A 90 1.63 11.58 27.59
C ASP A 90 2.64 10.72 26.79
N ILE A 91 2.18 10.26 25.64
CA ILE A 91 2.93 9.38 24.74
C ILE A 91 3.64 10.23 23.67
N VAL A 92 4.91 9.92 23.45
CA VAL A 92 5.66 10.42 22.29
C VAL A 92 5.44 9.46 21.12
N PHE A 93 4.83 9.96 20.07
CA PHE A 93 4.55 9.20 18.85
C PHE A 93 5.56 9.51 17.75
N THR A 94 5.76 8.54 16.88
CA THR A 94 6.39 8.70 15.56
C THR A 94 5.36 8.43 14.47
N ASP A 95 5.50 9.12 13.34
CA ASP A 95 4.73 8.80 12.15
C ASP A 95 5.32 7.53 11.51
N ILE A 96 4.48 6.52 11.25
CA ILE A 96 4.90 5.30 10.57
C ILE A 96 5.30 5.56 9.11
N HIS A 97 4.92 6.72 8.56
CA HIS A 97 5.25 7.14 7.21
C HIS A 97 6.17 8.37 7.21
N ASP A 98 7.11 8.45 8.16
CA ASP A 98 8.09 9.54 8.21
C ASP A 98 8.78 9.70 6.83
N PRO A 99 8.66 10.86 6.15
CA PRO A 99 9.17 11.05 4.80
C PRO A 99 10.71 11.05 4.72
N SER A 100 11.40 11.13 5.85
CA SER A 100 12.84 10.88 5.92
C SER A 100 13.18 9.39 5.81
N GLU A 101 12.22 8.51 6.11
CA GLU A 101 12.27 7.08 5.91
C GLU A 101 11.56 6.75 4.59
N GLN A 102 12.35 6.42 3.56
CA GLN A 102 11.78 6.00 2.29
C GLN A 102 11.00 4.69 2.51
N ASN A 103 9.68 4.74 2.35
CA ASN A 103 8.84 3.54 2.39
C ASN A 103 9.12 2.70 1.15
N ILE A 104 10.04 1.75 1.28
CA ILE A 104 10.39 0.82 0.22
C ILE A 104 9.24 -0.16 0.06
N ILE A 105 8.72 -0.25 -1.15
CA ILE A 105 7.73 -1.26 -1.54
C ILE A 105 8.25 -2.07 -2.72
N TYR A 106 7.72 -3.28 -2.83
CA TYR A 106 7.94 -4.19 -3.95
C TYR A 106 6.67 -4.27 -4.75
N VAL A 107 6.81 -4.19 -6.07
CA VAL A 107 5.69 -4.17 -7.00
C VAL A 107 5.84 -5.20 -8.10
N THR A 108 4.70 -5.66 -8.60
CA THR A 108 4.58 -6.42 -9.85
C THR A 108 3.28 -6.03 -10.53
N SER A 109 3.29 -6.03 -11.86
CA SER A 109 2.07 -5.80 -12.63
C SER A 109 1.65 -7.05 -13.39
N ILE A 110 0.34 -7.26 -13.47
CA ILE A 110 -0.25 -8.32 -14.27
C ILE A 110 -1.20 -7.75 -15.31
N ILE A 111 -1.41 -8.54 -16.35
CA ILE A 111 -2.47 -8.39 -17.34
C ILE A 111 -3.29 -9.69 -17.36
N TYR A 112 -4.61 -9.59 -17.41
CA TYR A 112 -5.50 -10.74 -17.46
C TYR A 112 -6.73 -10.45 -18.33
N GLU A 113 -7.41 -11.51 -18.75
CA GLU A 113 -8.72 -11.39 -19.40
C GLU A 113 -9.83 -11.47 -18.33
N PRO A 114 -10.71 -10.46 -18.23
CA PRO A 114 -11.82 -10.50 -17.29
C PRO A 114 -12.92 -11.47 -17.74
N GLU A 115 -13.69 -11.95 -16.77
CA GLU A 115 -14.82 -12.87 -16.98
C GLU A 115 -16.09 -12.31 -16.35
N PRO A 116 -16.85 -11.46 -17.06
CA PRO A 116 -18.07 -10.84 -16.52
C PRO A 116 -19.12 -11.84 -16.02
N GLU A 117 -19.11 -13.06 -16.56
CA GLU A 117 -19.94 -14.17 -16.09
C GLU A 117 -19.60 -14.66 -14.67
N LEU A 118 -18.43 -14.28 -14.14
CA LEU A 118 -17.96 -14.54 -12.78
C LEU A 118 -17.92 -13.26 -11.93
N GLU A 119 -18.73 -12.26 -12.28
CA GLU A 119 -18.89 -10.98 -11.54
C GLU A 119 -17.68 -10.03 -11.64
N GLU A 120 -16.79 -10.28 -12.60
CA GLU A 120 -15.77 -9.30 -13.00
C GLU A 120 -16.38 -8.18 -13.85
N ASN A 121 -15.62 -7.10 -14.05
CA ASN A 121 -16.05 -6.02 -14.93
C ASN A 121 -15.99 -6.46 -16.40
N GLU A 122 -16.78 -5.80 -17.25
CA GLU A 122 -16.56 -5.86 -18.70
C GLU A 122 -15.15 -5.33 -19.02
N PRO A 123 -14.47 -5.88 -20.04
CA PRO A 123 -13.23 -5.30 -20.51
C PRO A 123 -13.48 -3.88 -21.04
N SER A 124 -12.48 -3.00 -21.01
CA SER A 124 -12.60 -1.54 -21.27
C SER A 124 -13.19 -0.69 -20.15
N GLU A 125 -13.61 -1.26 -19.02
CA GLU A 125 -13.94 -0.47 -17.83
C GLU A 125 -12.64 0.05 -17.18
N SER A 126 -12.59 1.35 -16.85
CA SER A 126 -11.38 1.99 -16.33
C SER A 126 -10.93 1.45 -14.97
N PHE A 127 -11.91 0.99 -14.18
CA PHE A 127 -11.72 0.42 -12.86
C PHE A 127 -11.83 -1.11 -12.91
N ILE A 128 -11.29 -1.77 -11.89
CA ILE A 128 -11.29 -3.23 -11.78
C ILE A 128 -12.35 -3.66 -10.77
N SER A 129 -13.04 -4.77 -11.06
CA SER A 129 -14.03 -5.35 -10.16
C SER A 129 -13.37 -5.82 -8.86
N GLN A 130 -14.11 -5.71 -7.76
CA GLN A 130 -13.71 -6.27 -6.48
C GLN A 130 -13.63 -7.80 -6.52
N TYR A 131 -14.37 -8.47 -7.41
CA TYR A 131 -14.34 -9.92 -7.54
C TYR A 131 -13.48 -10.32 -8.75
N PRO A 132 -12.42 -11.16 -8.61
CA PRO A 132 -11.85 -11.73 -7.39
C PRO A 132 -10.74 -10.89 -6.74
N LEU A 133 -10.57 -9.63 -7.14
CA LEU A 133 -9.46 -8.79 -6.72
C LEU A 133 -9.30 -8.70 -5.19
N GLU A 134 -10.36 -8.43 -4.44
CA GLU A 134 -10.32 -8.24 -2.98
C GLU A 134 -9.80 -9.49 -2.27
N ASP A 135 -10.28 -10.68 -2.64
CA ASP A 135 -9.79 -11.94 -2.08
C ASP A 135 -8.33 -12.24 -2.47
N ILE A 136 -7.85 -11.77 -3.64
CA ILE A 136 -6.43 -11.85 -4.01
C ILE A 136 -5.59 -10.94 -3.09
N LEU A 137 -6.06 -9.73 -2.80
CA LEU A 137 -5.37 -8.80 -1.89
C LEU A 137 -5.20 -9.43 -0.51
N ASP A 138 -6.26 -10.03 0.02
CA ASP A 138 -6.27 -10.69 1.33
C ASP A 138 -5.43 -11.97 1.37
N GLU A 139 -5.57 -12.86 0.39
CA GLU A 139 -4.84 -14.14 0.34
C GLU A 139 -3.31 -13.93 0.26
N PHE A 140 -2.88 -12.91 -0.48
CA PHE A 140 -1.47 -12.66 -0.75
C PHE A 140 -0.87 -11.52 0.08
N PHE A 141 -1.65 -10.83 0.91
CA PHE A 141 -1.21 -9.67 1.70
C PHE A 141 -0.57 -8.57 0.83
N VAL A 142 -1.25 -8.24 -0.27
CA VAL A 142 -0.85 -7.19 -1.23
C VAL A 142 -1.96 -6.14 -1.34
N TYR A 143 -1.65 -4.97 -1.89
CA TYR A 143 -2.64 -3.94 -2.23
C TYR A 143 -2.43 -3.44 -3.66
N CYS A 144 -3.44 -2.77 -4.22
CA CYS A 144 -3.31 -2.15 -5.54
C CYS A 144 -2.55 -0.83 -5.44
N GLU A 145 -1.45 -0.72 -6.18
CA GLU A 145 -0.63 0.52 -6.27
C GLU A 145 -1.02 1.35 -7.48
N ASP A 146 -1.35 0.69 -8.59
CA ASP A 146 -1.77 1.35 -9.82
C ASP A 146 -2.83 0.50 -10.51
N MET A 147 -3.96 1.14 -10.81
CA MET A 147 -5.08 0.50 -11.49
C MET A 147 -5.02 0.66 -13.00
N TYR A 148 -4.00 1.34 -13.55
CA TYR A 148 -3.78 1.50 -14.99
C TYR A 148 -5.05 1.93 -15.75
N GLU A 149 -5.76 2.94 -15.24
CA GLU A 149 -7.09 3.33 -15.74
C GLU A 149 -7.10 3.58 -17.26
N LYS A 150 -6.03 4.18 -17.79
CA LYS A 150 -5.93 4.50 -19.23
C LYS A 150 -5.74 3.25 -20.08
N GLU A 151 -4.88 2.34 -19.66
CA GLU A 151 -4.64 1.07 -20.32
C GLU A 151 -5.93 0.26 -20.31
N ASN A 152 -6.59 0.18 -19.15
CA ASN A 152 -7.88 -0.47 -18.96
C ASN A 152 -8.96 0.11 -19.88
N GLU A 153 -9.15 1.43 -19.93
CA GLU A 153 -10.13 2.07 -20.84
C GLU A 153 -9.88 1.76 -22.33
N SER A 154 -8.62 1.55 -22.69
CA SER A 154 -8.20 1.41 -24.08
C SER A 154 -8.22 -0.03 -24.61
N ASP A 155 -8.04 -1.02 -23.74
CA ASP A 155 -7.99 -2.43 -24.11
C ASP A 155 -9.34 -3.11 -23.96
N LYS A 156 -9.85 -3.64 -25.08
CA LYS A 156 -11.16 -4.28 -25.15
C LYS A 156 -11.18 -5.74 -24.72
N ASN A 157 -10.04 -6.30 -24.32
CA ASN A 157 -9.94 -7.72 -23.98
C ASN A 157 -9.28 -7.97 -22.63
N HIS A 158 -8.58 -6.99 -22.06
CA HIS A 158 -7.78 -7.20 -20.87
C HIS A 158 -7.96 -6.11 -19.84
N SER A 159 -7.58 -6.44 -18.61
CA SER A 159 -7.39 -5.51 -17.51
C SER A 159 -5.97 -5.64 -16.96
N TYR A 160 -5.48 -4.53 -16.41
CA TYR A 160 -4.10 -4.31 -15.96
C TYR A 160 -4.14 -3.81 -14.52
N VAL A 161 -3.31 -4.38 -13.65
CA VAL A 161 -3.18 -3.95 -12.25
C VAL A 161 -1.76 -4.11 -11.76
N GLU A 162 -1.28 -3.14 -10.99
CA GLU A 162 -0.06 -3.23 -10.22
C GLU A 162 -0.40 -3.54 -8.76
N PHE A 163 0.22 -4.60 -8.26
CA PHE A 163 0.18 -4.95 -6.85
C PHE A 163 1.45 -4.49 -6.16
N ALA A 164 1.32 -4.07 -4.91
CA ALA A 164 2.40 -3.69 -4.03
C ALA A 164 2.34 -4.42 -2.68
N SER A 165 3.52 -4.57 -2.07
CA SER A 165 3.68 -4.96 -0.67
C SER A 165 5.03 -4.45 -0.15
N GLU A 166 5.10 -4.18 1.14
CA GLU A 166 6.36 -3.89 1.83
C GLU A 166 7.28 -5.13 1.92
N LYS A 167 6.73 -6.33 1.68
CA LYS A 167 7.43 -7.61 1.74
C LYS A 167 7.52 -8.25 0.36
N ILE A 168 8.75 -8.43 -0.12
CA ILE A 168 9.02 -9.11 -1.39
C ILE A 168 8.45 -10.54 -1.43
N ASP A 169 8.39 -11.23 -0.28
CA ASP A 169 7.86 -12.60 -0.21
C ASP A 169 6.37 -12.68 -0.50
N ASP A 170 5.61 -11.61 -0.26
CA ASP A 170 4.19 -11.55 -0.55
C ASP A 170 3.96 -11.37 -2.07
N ILE A 171 4.78 -10.52 -2.73
CA ILE A 171 4.82 -10.42 -4.20
C ILE A 171 5.23 -11.75 -4.84
N LYS A 172 6.21 -12.47 -4.27
CA LYS A 172 6.62 -13.80 -4.77
C LYS A 172 5.48 -14.82 -4.71
N LYS A 173 4.69 -14.82 -3.63
CA LYS A 173 3.53 -15.71 -3.52
C LYS A 173 2.44 -15.32 -4.52
N LEU A 174 2.16 -14.03 -4.65
CA LEU A 174 1.21 -13.51 -5.63
C LEU A 174 1.55 -13.97 -7.04
N LEU A 175 2.82 -13.90 -7.46
CA LEU A 175 3.27 -14.36 -8.78
C LEU A 175 2.97 -15.84 -9.06
N SER A 176 2.62 -16.66 -8.05
CA SER A 176 2.15 -18.03 -8.25
C SER A 176 0.80 -18.13 -8.99
N ILE A 177 0.08 -17.02 -9.20
CA ILE A 177 -1.16 -16.96 -10.00
C ILE A 177 -0.89 -16.82 -11.51
N ILE A 178 0.35 -16.51 -11.92
CA ILE A 178 0.68 -16.36 -13.33
C ILE A 178 0.39 -17.68 -14.07
N GLY A 179 -0.33 -17.58 -15.18
CA GLY A 179 -0.75 -18.72 -15.99
C GLY A 179 -1.91 -19.54 -15.42
N LYS A 180 -2.49 -19.12 -14.29
CA LYS A 180 -3.64 -19.77 -13.66
C LYS A 180 -4.95 -19.06 -13.97
N HIS A 181 -6.05 -19.73 -13.66
CA HIS A 181 -7.39 -19.17 -13.61
C HIS A 181 -7.73 -18.83 -12.16
N VAL A 182 -8.03 -17.56 -11.89
CA VAL A 182 -8.39 -17.07 -10.56
C VAL A 182 -9.78 -16.48 -10.59
N TYR A 183 -10.66 -16.98 -9.73
CA TYR A 183 -12.06 -16.57 -9.69
C TYR A 183 -12.72 -16.88 -8.34
N ASN A 184 -13.81 -16.19 -8.05
CA ASN A 184 -14.65 -16.52 -6.89
C ASN A 184 -15.69 -17.57 -7.24
N LYS A 185 -15.92 -18.49 -6.31
CA LYS A 185 -16.94 -19.52 -6.44
C LYS A 185 -17.77 -19.63 -5.18
N GLN A 186 -19.09 -19.53 -5.35
CA GLN A 186 -20.04 -19.80 -4.28
C GLN A 186 -20.13 -21.32 -4.01
N GLU A 187 -19.86 -21.71 -2.77
CA GLU A 187 -20.04 -23.08 -2.27
C GLU A 187 -20.84 -23.05 -0.97
N GLY A 188 -22.16 -23.24 -1.09
CA GLY A 188 -23.09 -23.10 0.04
C GLY A 188 -23.32 -21.64 0.40
N GLU A 189 -23.12 -21.31 1.68
CA GLU A 189 -23.27 -19.93 2.21
C GLU A 189 -21.96 -19.12 2.12
N TYR A 190 -20.90 -19.70 1.57
CA TYR A 190 -19.58 -19.09 1.50
C TYR A 190 -19.15 -18.87 0.05
N VAL A 191 -18.34 -17.84 -0.15
CA VAL A 191 -17.61 -17.57 -1.39
C VAL A 191 -16.15 -17.90 -1.13
N TYR A 192 -15.52 -18.63 -2.06
CA TYR A 192 -14.12 -19.01 -1.96
C TYR A 192 -13.36 -18.50 -3.18
N LEU A 193 -12.16 -18.00 -2.96
CA LEU A 193 -11.17 -17.81 -4.02
C LEU A 193 -10.70 -19.18 -4.54
N LYS A 194 -10.80 -19.38 -5.85
CA LYS A 194 -10.27 -20.55 -6.56
C LYS A 194 -9.08 -20.12 -7.40
N ILE A 195 -8.01 -20.90 -7.36
CA ILE A 195 -6.77 -20.67 -8.11
C ILE A 195 -6.40 -22.01 -8.76
N GLU A 196 -6.62 -22.12 -10.06
CA GLU A 196 -6.53 -23.37 -10.84
C GLU A 196 -5.48 -23.31 -11.96
#